data_AF-A0AAQ4S003-F1
#
_entry.id   AF-A0AAQ4S003-F1
#
_cell.length_a   1.000
_cell.length_b   1.000
_cell.length_c   1.000
_cell.angle_alpha   90.00
_cell.angle_beta   90.00
_cell.angle_gamma   90.00
#
_symmetry.space_group_name_H-M   'P 1'
#
loop_
_entity.id
_entity.type
_entity.pdbx_description
1 polymer ?
#
loop_
_entity_poly.entity_id
_entity_poly.type
_entity_poly.pdbx_seq_one_letter_code
_entity_poly.pdbx_strand_id
1 'polypeptide(L)'
;MAKQKTKKFAAMKRMISLKDNRIKEKDRAKAKEKKKKDPAALKEREVTKYPSCLFFQYNTQLGPPYHVLVDTNFINFSIKAKLDIVQSMMDCLYAKCVPCITDCVMAEIEKLGMKYRVALRIAKDPRFERLPCTHKGTYADDCLVQRVTQHKCYILATVDRDLKRRVRKIPGVPIMYISSHSWLSVSVGSTLRYCDLGGAMLVSSCSSANRSISLFLRSLISLTTRLPMSPRCWGTVPANTWIACKKTAQNNGDSR
;
A
#
# COMPACT_ATOMS: atom_id res chain seq x y z
N MET A 1 70.61 16.46 47.37
CA MET A 1 69.93 17.07 46.20
C MET A 1 68.75 16.19 45.80
N ALA A 2 67.52 16.70 45.88
CA ALA A 2 66.33 15.93 45.51
C ALA A 2 66.15 15.92 43.97
N LYS A 3 66.14 14.74 43.34
CA LYS A 3 65.88 14.62 41.90
C LYS A 3 64.47 15.13 41.58
N GLN A 4 64.38 16.17 40.76
CA GLN A 4 63.11 16.69 40.25
C GLN A 4 62.43 15.60 39.38
N LYS A 5 61.21 15.20 39.75
CA LYS A 5 60.43 14.24 38.97
C LYS A 5 59.88 14.93 37.71
N THR A 6 60.34 14.48 36.54
CA THR A 6 59.86 14.97 35.24
C THR A 6 58.40 14.57 35.01
N LYS A 7 57.57 15.53 34.57
CA LYS A 7 56.16 15.27 34.23
C LYS A 7 56.08 14.35 33.02
N LYS A 8 55.17 13.37 33.06
CA LYS A 8 54.90 12.47 31.92
C LYS A 8 53.97 13.18 30.93
N PHE A 9 54.36 13.20 29.66
CA PHE A 9 53.53 13.73 28.57
C PHE A 9 52.33 12.81 28.31
N ALA A 10 51.19 13.40 27.90
CA ALA A 10 49.94 12.70 27.55
C ALA A 10 49.31 11.84 28.67
N ALA A 11 49.45 12.24 29.93
CA ALA A 11 48.75 11.59 31.04
C ALA A 11 47.22 11.85 30.95
N MET A 12 46.46 10.83 30.57
CA MET A 12 44.99 10.88 30.52
C MET A 12 44.36 10.34 31.81
N LYS A 13 43.12 10.76 32.08
CA LYS A 13 42.30 10.18 33.16
C LYS A 13 42.05 8.70 32.86
N ARG A 14 42.31 7.81 33.82
CA ARG A 14 42.11 6.36 33.64
C ARG A 14 40.62 6.06 33.42
N MET A 15 40.28 5.58 32.24
CA MET A 15 38.95 5.04 31.92
C MET A 15 38.93 3.53 32.11
N ILE A 16 37.75 2.98 32.41
CA ILE A 16 37.55 1.52 32.48
C ILE A 16 37.83 0.91 31.10
N SER A 17 38.69 -0.10 31.07
CA SER A 17 39.03 -0.80 29.83
C SER A 17 37.94 -1.82 29.46
N LEU A 18 37.71 -2.06 28.17
CA LEU A 18 36.78 -3.10 27.70
C LEU A 18 37.16 -4.53 28.16
N LYS A 19 38.39 -4.73 28.64
CA LYS A 19 38.90 -6.01 29.13
C LYS A 19 38.77 -6.16 30.66
N ASP A 20 38.25 -5.16 31.36
CA ASP A 20 38.15 -5.16 32.81
C ASP A 20 37.16 -6.23 33.29
N ASN A 21 37.61 -7.09 34.21
CA ASN A 21 36.86 -8.21 34.78
C ASN A 21 35.53 -7.79 35.43
N ARG A 22 35.36 -6.51 35.78
CA ARG A 22 34.13 -5.96 36.37
C ARG A 22 32.99 -5.76 35.37
N ILE A 23 33.28 -5.70 34.06
CA ILE A 23 32.25 -5.55 33.02
C ILE A 23 31.62 -6.91 32.74
N LYS A 24 30.29 -7.01 32.75
CA LYS A 24 29.59 -8.26 32.40
C LYS A 24 29.85 -8.61 30.94
N GLU A 25 30.03 -9.90 30.66
CA GLU A 25 30.35 -10.40 29.32
C GLU A 25 29.28 -10.06 28.27
N LYS A 26 28.03 -9.88 28.71
CA LYS A 26 26.88 -9.42 27.90
C LYS A 26 27.08 -7.99 27.36
N ASP A 27 27.73 -7.13 28.12
CA ASP A 27 27.98 -5.72 27.76
C ASP A 27 29.33 -5.56 27.03
N ARG A 28 30.27 -6.51 27.24
CA ARG A 28 31.52 -6.61 26.46
C ARG A 28 31.31 -7.15 25.06
N ALA A 29 30.36 -8.06 24.90
CA ALA A 29 30.02 -8.60 23.61
C ALA A 29 29.37 -7.50 22.76
N LYS A 30 30.17 -6.77 21.98
CA LYS A 30 29.70 -6.30 20.67
C LYS A 30 28.97 -7.49 20.06
N ALA A 31 27.68 -7.32 19.75
CA ALA A 31 26.78 -8.35 19.24
C ALA A 31 27.60 -9.33 18.39
N LYS A 32 27.81 -10.55 18.91
CA LYS A 32 28.78 -11.53 18.36
C LYS A 32 28.77 -11.41 16.85
N GLU A 33 29.86 -10.94 16.25
CA GLU A 33 30.06 -11.09 14.82
C GLU A 33 29.73 -12.53 14.52
N LYS A 34 28.65 -12.76 13.74
CA LYS A 34 28.22 -14.11 13.37
C LYS A 34 29.48 -14.78 12.84
N LYS A 35 29.96 -15.82 13.54
CA LYS A 35 31.15 -16.59 13.15
C LYS A 35 31.05 -16.79 11.63
N LYS A 36 32.07 -16.35 10.88
CA LYS A 36 32.14 -16.60 9.44
C LYS A 36 32.04 -18.12 9.27
N LYS A 37 30.85 -18.61 8.89
CA LYS A 37 30.60 -20.03 8.65
C LYS A 37 31.62 -20.53 7.64
N ASP A 38 32.16 -21.72 7.89
CA ASP A 38 33.24 -22.35 7.14
C ASP A 38 33.02 -22.25 5.62
N PRO A 39 34.08 -22.03 4.81
CA PRO A 39 33.95 -21.82 3.36
C PRO A 39 33.37 -23.04 2.62
N ALA A 40 33.36 -24.22 3.23
CA ALA A 40 32.82 -25.47 2.69
C ALA A 40 31.32 -25.69 2.99
N ALA A 41 30.72 -24.91 3.90
CA ALA A 41 29.28 -24.97 4.12
C ALA A 41 28.57 -24.16 3.02
N LEU A 42 27.76 -24.83 2.20
CA LEU A 42 26.86 -24.20 1.23
C LEU A 42 26.09 -23.07 1.93
N LYS A 43 26.43 -21.82 1.60
CA LYS A 43 25.66 -20.65 2.02
C LYS A 43 24.42 -20.63 1.15
N GLU A 44 23.38 -21.35 1.57
CA GLU A 44 22.05 -21.23 0.98
C GLU A 44 21.58 -19.78 1.10
N ARG A 45 21.64 -19.07 -0.02
CA ARG A 45 21.06 -17.74 -0.15
C ARG A 45 19.61 -17.94 -0.56
N GLU A 46 18.71 -17.86 0.41
CA GLU A 46 17.29 -17.86 0.11
C GLU A 46 16.93 -16.54 -0.60
N VAL A 47 16.83 -16.60 -1.92
CA VAL A 47 16.28 -15.53 -2.74
C VAL A 47 14.80 -15.81 -2.91
N THR A 48 13.96 -14.91 -2.43
CA THR A 48 12.51 -15.01 -2.63
C THR A 48 12.21 -14.90 -4.12
N LYS A 49 11.61 -15.96 -4.68
CA LYS A 49 11.18 -15.96 -6.08
C LYS A 49 10.00 -15.00 -6.25
N TYR A 50 9.96 -14.33 -7.40
CA TYR A 50 8.79 -13.53 -7.76
C TYR A 50 7.59 -14.46 -7.98
N PRO A 51 6.41 -14.19 -7.40
CA PRO A 51 5.28 -15.08 -7.54
C PRO A 51 4.73 -15.04 -8.97
N SER A 52 4.33 -16.19 -9.49
CA SER A 52 3.80 -16.36 -10.85
C SER A 52 2.49 -15.62 -11.10
N CYS A 53 1.78 -15.22 -10.05
CA CYS A 53 0.50 -14.53 -10.10
C CYS A 53 0.56 -13.09 -10.64
N LEU A 54 1.76 -12.50 -10.63
CA LEU A 54 1.98 -11.11 -10.99
C LEU A 54 2.52 -10.99 -12.41
N PHE A 55 1.72 -10.42 -13.30
CA PHE A 55 2.20 -9.92 -14.59
C PHE A 55 2.72 -8.49 -14.39
N PHE A 56 4.03 -8.36 -14.24
CA PHE A 56 4.70 -7.15 -13.75
C PHE A 56 4.13 -6.71 -12.39
N GLN A 57 3.14 -5.82 -12.38
CA GLN A 57 2.50 -5.29 -11.17
C GLN A 57 1.01 -5.62 -11.10
N TYR A 58 0.43 -6.15 -12.17
CA TYR A 58 -0.96 -6.55 -12.22
C TYR A 58 -1.12 -7.96 -11.66
N ASN A 59 -2.11 -8.14 -10.82
CA ASN A 59 -2.39 -9.40 -10.17
C ASN A 59 -3.54 -10.09 -10.90
N THR A 60 -3.22 -11.18 -11.60
CA THR A 60 -4.19 -11.96 -12.40
C THR A 60 -5.03 -12.91 -11.56
N GLN A 61 -4.66 -13.15 -10.29
CA GLN A 61 -5.35 -14.09 -9.40
C GLN A 61 -6.50 -13.46 -8.62
N LEU A 62 -6.72 -12.16 -8.73
CA LEU A 62 -7.86 -11.51 -8.10
C LEU A 62 -9.09 -11.76 -8.97
N GLY A 63 -9.95 -12.67 -8.51
CA GLY A 63 -11.24 -12.96 -9.13
C GLY A 63 -12.35 -13.08 -8.08
N PRO A 64 -13.62 -12.96 -8.46
CA PRO A 64 -14.73 -13.25 -7.57
C PRO A 64 -14.71 -14.73 -7.13
N PRO A 65 -14.92 -15.05 -5.84
CA PRO A 65 -15.20 -14.17 -4.71
C PRO A 65 -13.96 -13.44 -4.17
N TYR A 66 -14.08 -12.14 -3.91
CA TYR A 66 -12.97 -11.36 -3.35
C TYR A 66 -12.82 -11.60 -1.85
N HIS A 67 -11.63 -11.98 -1.41
CA HIS A 67 -11.29 -12.09 0.00
C HIS A 67 -10.71 -10.76 0.51
N VAL A 68 -11.39 -10.13 1.46
CA VAL A 68 -11.01 -8.82 1.97
C VAL A 68 -10.55 -8.94 3.42
N LEU A 69 -9.27 -8.69 3.69
CA LEU A 69 -8.74 -8.63 5.04
C LEU A 69 -9.18 -7.34 5.73
N VAL A 70 -9.91 -7.47 6.84
CA VAL A 70 -10.47 -6.35 7.58
C VAL A 70 -9.61 -6.01 8.81
N ASP A 71 -9.35 -4.72 8.98
CA ASP A 71 -8.61 -4.13 10.08
C ASP A 71 -9.54 -3.58 11.19
N THR A 72 -9.05 -3.44 12.43
CA THR A 72 -9.86 -2.96 13.58
C THR A 72 -10.35 -1.54 13.37
N ASN A 73 -9.45 -0.66 12.90
CA ASN A 73 -9.78 0.72 12.63
C ASN A 73 -10.83 0.85 11.54
N PHE A 74 -10.79 -0.01 10.51
CA PHE A 74 -11.79 -0.01 9.45
C PHE A 74 -13.19 -0.32 9.98
N ILE A 75 -13.33 -1.29 10.89
CA ILE A 75 -14.62 -1.61 11.54
C ILE A 75 -15.11 -0.41 12.36
N ASN A 76 -14.21 0.24 13.09
CA ASN A 76 -14.54 1.40 13.91
C ASN A 76 -15.03 2.59 13.07
N PHE A 77 -14.39 2.83 11.93
CA PHE A 77 -14.83 3.86 10.98
C PHE A 77 -16.14 3.49 10.29
N SER A 78 -16.37 2.22 9.99
CA SER A 78 -17.64 1.73 9.41
C SER A 78 -18.81 1.98 10.35
N ILE A 79 -18.64 1.72 11.65
CA ILE A 79 -19.67 1.98 12.67
C ILE A 79 -19.96 3.48 12.78
N LYS A 80 -18.93 4.33 12.78
CA LYS A 80 -19.10 5.80 12.81
C LYS A 80 -19.85 6.31 11.59
N ALA A 81 -19.58 5.74 10.42
CA ALA A 81 -20.22 6.08 9.15
C ALA A 81 -21.60 5.40 8.97
N LYS A 82 -22.00 4.51 9.88
CA LYS A 82 -23.25 3.72 9.79
C LYS A 82 -23.33 2.87 8.52
N LEU A 83 -22.20 2.30 8.10
CA LEU A 83 -22.12 1.45 6.91
C LEU A 83 -22.19 -0.02 7.30
N ASP A 84 -22.99 -0.81 6.57
CA ASP A 84 -22.90 -2.26 6.61
C ASP A 84 -21.70 -2.71 5.77
N ILE A 85 -20.77 -3.43 6.41
CA ILE A 85 -19.46 -3.77 5.85
C ILE A 85 -19.62 -4.68 4.62
N VAL A 86 -20.48 -5.70 4.70
CA VAL A 86 -20.63 -6.69 3.62
C VAL A 86 -21.29 -6.04 2.40
N GLN A 87 -22.38 -5.31 2.61
CA GLN A 87 -23.11 -4.62 1.54
C GLN A 87 -22.24 -3.58 0.86
N SER A 88 -21.58 -2.72 1.64
CA SER A 88 -20.73 -1.67 1.09
C SER A 88 -19.54 -2.22 0.28
N MET A 89 -18.97 -3.36 0.68
CA MET A 89 -17.94 -4.03 -0.12
C MET A 89 -18.47 -4.55 -1.46
N MET A 90 -19.67 -5.15 -1.47
CA MET A 90 -20.31 -5.61 -2.70
C MET A 90 -20.62 -4.45 -3.65
N ASP A 91 -21.10 -3.32 -3.12
CA ASP A 91 -21.41 -2.13 -3.93
C ASP A 91 -20.13 -1.48 -4.50
N CYS A 92 -19.00 -1.59 -3.79
CA CYS A 92 -17.73 -1.02 -4.21
C CYS A 92 -17.03 -1.86 -5.31
N LEU A 93 -17.05 -3.19 -5.16
CA LEU A 93 -16.36 -4.12 -6.07
C LEU A 93 -17.28 -4.71 -7.15
N TYR A 94 -18.59 -4.44 -7.07
CA TYR A 94 -19.65 -4.99 -7.92
C TYR A 94 -19.61 -6.53 -8.05
N ALA A 95 -19.14 -7.21 -7.00
CA ALA A 95 -18.94 -8.65 -6.99
C ALA A 95 -19.12 -9.23 -5.59
N LYS A 96 -19.23 -10.55 -5.50
CA LYS A 96 -19.31 -11.26 -4.22
C LYS A 96 -18.01 -11.06 -3.42
N CYS A 97 -18.13 -10.54 -2.21
CA CYS A 97 -17.03 -10.29 -1.30
C CYS A 97 -17.18 -11.14 -0.03
N VAL A 98 -16.08 -11.72 0.43
CA VAL A 98 -15.99 -12.44 1.69
C VAL A 98 -15.03 -11.66 2.59
N PRO A 99 -15.54 -10.97 3.62
CA PRO A 99 -14.66 -10.29 4.56
C PRO A 99 -14.01 -11.32 5.49
N CYS A 100 -12.70 -11.22 5.64
CA CYS A 100 -11.88 -12.10 6.44
C CYS A 100 -11.28 -11.32 7.63
N ILE A 101 -11.39 -11.89 8.83
CA ILE A 101 -10.82 -11.32 10.06
C ILE A 101 -9.75 -12.27 10.58
N THR A 102 -8.61 -11.72 10.98
CA THR A 102 -7.53 -12.50 11.61
C THR A 102 -7.70 -12.54 13.13
N ASP A 103 -7.21 -13.58 13.79
CA ASP A 103 -7.30 -13.69 15.25
C ASP A 103 -6.62 -12.51 15.98
N CYS A 104 -5.60 -11.89 15.38
CA CYS A 104 -4.90 -10.73 15.97
C CYS A 104 -5.79 -9.50 16.02
N VAL A 105 -6.50 -9.24 14.92
CA VAL A 105 -7.48 -8.16 14.83
C VAL A 105 -8.60 -8.40 15.84
N MET A 106 -9.03 -9.66 15.98
CA MET A 106 -10.02 -10.04 16.99
C MET A 106 -9.52 -9.77 18.42
N ALA A 107 -8.28 -10.17 18.73
CA ALA A 107 -7.66 -9.94 20.02
C ALA A 107 -7.45 -8.43 20.31
N GLU A 108 -7.18 -7.61 19.29
CA GLU A 108 -7.08 -6.16 19.44
C GLU A 108 -8.43 -5.53 19.78
N ILE A 109 -9.52 -5.95 19.13
CA ILE A 109 -10.88 -5.49 19.45
C ILE A 109 -11.26 -5.84 20.90
N GLU A 110 -10.90 -7.05 21.35
CA GLU A 110 -11.17 -7.48 22.73
C GLU A 110 -10.41 -6.64 23.78
N LYS A 111 -9.17 -6.25 23.48
CA LYS A 111 -8.37 -5.37 24.35
C LYS A 111 -8.91 -3.96 24.47
N LEU A 112 -9.51 -3.43 23.40
CA LEU A 112 -10.08 -2.07 23.40
C LEU A 112 -11.33 -1.96 24.30
N GLY A 113 -11.88 -3.09 24.76
CA GLY A 113 -12.82 -3.17 25.87
C GLY A 113 -14.25 -2.72 25.55
N MET A 114 -14.95 -2.16 26.53
CA MET A 114 -16.40 -1.93 26.48
C MET A 114 -16.84 -0.97 25.36
N LYS A 115 -15.98 -0.01 24.97
CA LYS A 115 -16.29 0.98 23.93
C LYS A 115 -16.55 0.35 22.57
N TYR A 116 -15.97 -0.82 22.31
CA TYR A 116 -16.01 -1.50 21.01
C TYR A 116 -16.84 -2.79 21.02
N ARG A 117 -17.78 -2.91 21.97
CA ARG A 117 -18.71 -4.07 22.02
C ARG A 117 -19.52 -4.27 20.75
N VAL A 118 -19.91 -3.18 20.07
CA VAL A 118 -20.63 -3.25 18.79
C VAL A 118 -19.71 -3.82 17.70
N ALA A 119 -18.45 -3.38 17.64
CA ALA A 119 -17.46 -3.92 16.70
C ALA A 119 -17.22 -5.42 16.94
N LEU A 120 -17.16 -5.84 18.20
CA LEU A 120 -16.99 -7.25 18.57
C LEU A 120 -18.18 -8.13 18.14
N ARG A 121 -19.41 -7.59 18.17
CA ARG A 121 -20.59 -8.30 17.65
C ARG A 121 -20.48 -8.48 16.14
N ILE A 122 -20.20 -7.40 15.41
CA ILE A 122 -20.05 -7.41 13.95
C ILE A 122 -18.93 -8.38 13.53
N ALA A 123 -17.78 -8.34 14.21
CA ALA A 123 -16.65 -9.23 13.93
C ALA A 123 -16.95 -10.72 14.19
N LYS A 124 -17.95 -11.04 15.02
CA LYS A 124 -18.36 -12.41 15.32
C LYS A 124 -19.46 -12.93 14.38
N ASP A 125 -20.00 -12.09 13.50
CA ASP A 125 -21.05 -12.50 12.58
C ASP A 125 -20.57 -13.62 11.64
N PRO A 126 -21.44 -14.60 11.30
CA PRO A 126 -21.07 -15.76 10.48
C PRO A 126 -20.74 -15.41 9.02
N ARG A 127 -21.03 -14.17 8.60
CA ARG A 127 -20.66 -13.66 7.27
C ARG A 127 -19.15 -13.41 7.15
N PHE A 128 -18.45 -13.28 8.28
CA PHE A 128 -17.01 -13.09 8.31
C PHE A 128 -16.28 -14.43 8.40
N GLU A 129 -15.29 -14.61 7.54
CA GLU A 129 -14.38 -15.75 7.60
C GLU A 129 -13.28 -15.47 8.63
N ARG A 130 -13.08 -16.40 9.57
CA ARG A 130 -12.00 -16.28 10.56
C ARG A 130 -10.75 -16.98 10.07
N LEU A 131 -9.65 -16.24 10.04
CA LEU A 131 -8.35 -16.74 9.60
C LEU A 131 -7.41 -16.95 10.79
N PRO A 132 -7.01 -18.22 11.06
CA PRO A 132 -6.15 -18.51 12.17
C PRO A 132 -4.75 -17.93 11.95
N CYS A 133 -4.11 -17.44 13.02
CA CYS A 133 -2.76 -16.89 12.97
C CYS A 133 -1.75 -17.74 13.77
N THR A 134 -0.53 -17.90 13.24
CA THR A 134 0.51 -18.77 13.81
C THR A 134 1.74 -17.98 14.29
N HIS A 135 1.54 -16.81 14.91
CA HIS A 135 2.65 -16.01 15.43
C HIS A 135 2.44 -15.66 16.90
N LYS A 136 3.56 -15.41 17.59
CA LYS A 136 3.57 -15.01 18.99
C LYS A 136 3.42 -13.50 19.07
N GLY A 137 2.39 -13.04 19.76
CA GLY A 137 2.06 -11.61 19.87
C GLY A 137 0.74 -11.27 19.20
N THR A 138 0.32 -10.03 19.37
CA THR A 138 -1.02 -9.54 18.98
C THR A 138 -0.90 -8.20 18.26
N TYR A 139 0.13 -8.08 17.41
CA TYR A 139 0.30 -6.90 16.58
C TYR A 139 -0.28 -7.19 15.19
N ALA A 140 -1.51 -6.71 14.98
CA ALA A 140 -2.32 -7.02 13.81
C ALA A 140 -1.68 -6.54 12.50
N ASP A 141 -1.10 -5.34 12.53
CA ASP A 141 -0.38 -4.72 11.41
C ASP A 141 0.66 -5.64 10.75
N ASP A 142 1.58 -6.22 11.55
CA ASP A 142 2.63 -7.07 11.01
C ASP A 142 2.07 -8.40 10.50
N CYS A 143 1.05 -8.93 11.17
CA CYS A 143 0.32 -10.11 10.70
C CYS A 143 -0.30 -9.86 9.32
N LEU A 144 -0.98 -8.73 9.13
CA LEU A 144 -1.62 -8.37 7.86
C LEU A 144 -0.57 -8.20 6.76
N VAL A 145 0.53 -7.48 7.03
CA VAL A 145 1.62 -7.29 6.06
C VAL A 145 2.26 -8.63 5.69
N GLN A 146 2.54 -9.50 6.67
CA GLN A 146 3.14 -10.81 6.41
C GLN A 146 2.22 -11.70 5.57
N ARG A 147 0.92 -11.77 5.93
CA ARG A 147 -0.07 -12.59 5.22
C ARG A 147 -0.22 -12.17 3.76
N VAL A 148 -0.31 -10.86 3.53
CA VAL A 148 -0.44 -10.30 2.18
C VAL A 148 0.84 -10.44 1.35
N THR A 149 2.01 -10.43 2.01
CA THR A 149 3.29 -10.68 1.33
C THR A 149 3.39 -12.12 0.85
N GLN A 150 2.95 -13.07 1.68
CA GLN A 150 2.94 -14.50 1.37
C GLN A 150 1.89 -14.85 0.31
N HIS A 151 0.66 -14.36 0.52
CA HIS A 151 -0.49 -14.64 -0.32
C HIS A 151 -1.05 -13.34 -0.87
N LYS A 152 -0.86 -13.12 -2.17
CA LYS A 152 -1.31 -11.90 -2.85
C LYS A 152 -2.77 -11.98 -3.31
N CYS A 153 -3.56 -12.92 -2.79
CA CYS A 153 -4.97 -13.11 -3.14
C CYS A 153 -5.95 -12.30 -2.27
N TYR A 154 -5.45 -11.33 -1.50
CA TYR A 154 -6.26 -10.54 -0.56
C TYR A 154 -6.33 -9.07 -0.94
N ILE A 155 -7.48 -8.47 -0.69
CA ILE A 155 -7.68 -7.01 -0.66
C ILE A 155 -7.54 -6.55 0.79
N LEU A 156 -6.81 -5.48 1.06
CA LEU A 156 -6.67 -4.94 2.42
C LEU A 156 -7.64 -3.80 2.67
N ALA A 157 -8.52 -3.92 3.67
CA ALA A 157 -9.41 -2.87 4.13
C ALA A 157 -8.84 -2.18 5.36
N THR A 158 -8.22 -1.00 5.18
CA THR A 158 -7.64 -0.22 6.29
C THR A 158 -7.78 1.28 6.07
N VAL A 159 -7.89 2.04 7.15
CA VAL A 159 -7.90 3.51 7.13
C VAL A 159 -6.51 4.07 7.50
N ASP A 160 -5.62 3.26 8.07
CA ASP A 160 -4.37 3.72 8.65
C ASP A 160 -3.34 4.16 7.63
N ARG A 161 -2.72 5.31 7.91
CA ARG A 161 -1.75 5.92 6.99
C ARG A 161 -0.45 5.12 6.93
N ASP A 162 0.01 4.60 8.06
CA ASP A 162 1.27 3.87 8.14
C ASP A 162 1.16 2.45 7.57
N LEU A 163 0.04 1.75 7.82
CA LEU A 163 -0.24 0.46 7.19
C LEU A 163 -0.36 0.61 5.66
N LYS A 164 -1.08 1.63 5.17
CA LYS A 164 -1.12 1.97 3.74
C LYS A 164 0.27 2.20 3.15
N ARG A 165 1.15 2.92 3.86
CA ARG A 165 2.52 3.19 3.39
C ARG A 165 3.35 1.91 3.30
N ARG A 166 3.16 0.95 4.22
CA ARG A 166 3.83 -0.36 4.16
C ARG A 166 3.31 -1.21 3.01
N VAL A 167 1.99 -1.32 2.87
CA VAL A 167 1.33 -2.17 1.87
C VAL A 167 1.57 -1.68 0.45
N ARG A 168 1.65 -0.37 0.22
CA ARG A 168 1.99 0.21 -1.10
C ARG A 168 3.37 -0.21 -1.62
N LYS A 169 4.28 -0.68 -0.77
CA LYS A 169 5.58 -1.24 -1.21
C LYS A 169 5.43 -2.63 -1.83
N ILE A 170 4.31 -3.32 -1.56
CA ILE A 170 4.03 -4.65 -2.07
C ILE A 170 3.22 -4.49 -3.37
N PRO A 171 3.75 -4.94 -4.53
CA PRO A 171 3.03 -4.85 -5.79
C PRO A 171 1.86 -5.85 -5.84
N GLY A 172 0.78 -5.46 -6.52
CA GLY A 172 -0.38 -6.31 -6.81
C GLY A 172 -1.40 -6.46 -5.69
N VAL A 173 -1.29 -5.67 -4.62
CA VAL A 173 -2.24 -5.67 -3.51
C VAL A 173 -3.11 -4.41 -3.56
N PRO A 174 -4.42 -4.55 -3.78
CA PRO A 174 -5.36 -3.43 -3.71
C PRO A 174 -5.67 -3.07 -2.24
N ILE A 175 -5.86 -1.77 -2.00
CA ILE A 175 -6.19 -1.23 -0.68
C ILE A 175 -7.57 -0.57 -0.76
N MET A 176 -8.48 -0.98 0.10
CA MET A 176 -9.78 -0.36 0.29
C MET A 176 -9.78 0.51 1.55
N TYR A 177 -10.39 1.69 1.46
CA TYR A 177 -10.53 2.60 2.59
C TYR A 177 -11.85 3.37 2.52
N ILE A 178 -12.30 3.85 3.68
CA ILE A 178 -13.48 4.69 3.81
C ILE A 178 -13.06 6.14 3.60
N SER A 179 -13.75 6.84 2.71
CA SER A 179 -13.65 8.30 2.56
C SER A 179 -14.75 9.00 3.37
N SER A 180 -14.54 10.28 3.69
CA SER A 180 -15.43 11.07 4.56
C SER A 180 -16.90 11.12 4.13
N HIS A 181 -17.20 10.89 2.85
CA HIS A 181 -18.56 10.85 2.31
C HIS A 181 -19.03 9.42 2.06
N SER A 182 -19.24 8.62 3.12
CA SER A 182 -19.96 7.32 3.10
C SER A 182 -19.62 6.29 2.01
N TRP A 183 -18.59 6.51 1.20
CA TRP A 183 -18.23 5.69 0.06
C TRP A 183 -16.92 4.95 0.36
N LEU A 184 -16.88 3.70 -0.07
CA LEU A 184 -15.65 2.92 -0.10
C LEU A 184 -14.93 3.23 -1.41
N SER A 185 -13.64 3.48 -1.31
CA SER A 185 -12.77 3.65 -2.47
C SER A 185 -11.67 2.63 -2.42
N VAL A 186 -11.39 2.04 -3.58
CA VAL A 186 -10.25 1.13 -3.77
C VAL A 186 -9.13 1.89 -4.47
N SER A 187 -7.94 1.81 -3.89
CA SER A 187 -6.69 2.22 -4.52
C SER A 187 -5.91 0.98 -4.92
N VAL A 188 -5.70 0.83 -6.23
CA VAL A 188 -4.74 -0.14 -6.77
C VAL A 188 -3.41 0.60 -6.91
N GLY A 189 -2.31 -0.01 -6.48
CA GLY A 189 -0.98 0.62 -6.32
C GLY A 189 -0.31 1.19 -7.59
N SER A 190 -1.04 1.39 -8.68
CA SER A 190 -0.57 1.91 -9.97
C SER A 190 -0.96 3.37 -10.20
N THR A 191 -0.83 4.22 -9.18
CA THR A 191 -0.62 5.66 -9.39
C THR A 191 0.76 6.01 -8.88
N LEU A 192 1.76 5.87 -9.77
CA LEU A 192 2.83 6.84 -9.83
C LEU A 192 2.11 8.19 -9.90
N ARG A 193 2.11 8.96 -8.81
CA ARG A 193 1.82 10.38 -8.93
C ARG A 193 2.92 10.91 -9.84
N TYR A 194 2.55 11.25 -11.06
CA TYR A 194 3.37 12.07 -11.94
C TYR A 194 3.43 13.48 -11.31
N CYS A 195 4.22 13.61 -10.26
CA CYS A 195 4.71 14.90 -9.81
C CYS A 195 5.97 15.15 -10.66
N ASP A 196 5.79 15.70 -11.86
CA ASP A 196 6.78 16.50 -12.58
C ASP A 196 6.23 16.84 -13.97
N LEU A 197 5.36 17.83 -14.05
CA LEU A 197 5.30 18.78 -15.16
C LEU A 197 4.56 20.02 -14.64
N GLY A 198 5.34 21.08 -14.40
CA GLY A 198 4.78 22.39 -14.11
C GLY A 198 3.89 22.87 -15.26
N GLY A 199 2.83 23.58 -14.91
CA GLY A 199 1.91 24.18 -15.87
C GLY A 199 0.51 24.29 -15.30
N ALA A 200 0.17 25.48 -14.82
CA ALA A 200 -1.11 25.82 -14.23
C ALA A 200 -2.30 25.53 -15.15
N MET A 201 -3.39 25.01 -14.60
CA MET A 201 -4.73 25.50 -14.96
C MET A 201 -5.72 25.22 -13.82
N LEU A 202 -6.37 26.30 -13.37
CA LEU A 202 -7.58 26.28 -12.55
C LEU A 202 -8.61 25.33 -13.17
N VAL A 203 -9.34 24.55 -12.35
CA VAL A 203 -10.81 24.67 -12.28
C VAL A 203 -11.28 24.28 -10.87
N SER A 204 -12.11 25.18 -10.34
CA SER A 204 -12.91 25.12 -9.13
C SER A 204 -13.82 23.89 -9.03
N SER A 205 -14.05 23.44 -7.80
CA SER A 205 -15.24 22.80 -7.26
C SER A 205 -16.40 22.53 -8.22
N CYS A 206 -16.79 21.25 -8.38
CA CYS A 206 -18.13 20.89 -8.84
C CYS A 206 -18.68 19.75 -7.97
N SER A 207 -19.21 20.13 -6.80
CA SER A 207 -20.17 19.34 -6.03
C SER A 207 -21.54 19.99 -6.21
N SER A 208 -22.54 19.16 -6.53
CA SER A 208 -23.98 19.43 -6.47
C SER A 208 -24.53 20.57 -7.33
N ALA A 209 -25.35 20.23 -8.32
CA ALA A 209 -26.80 20.26 -8.14
C ALA A 209 -27.52 20.01 -9.48
N ASN A 210 -28.36 18.98 -9.46
CA ASN A 210 -29.51 18.87 -10.34
C ASN A 210 -30.45 20.05 -10.05
N ARG A 211 -30.76 20.90 -11.04
CA ARG A 211 -32.04 21.62 -11.17
C ARG A 211 -32.11 22.41 -12.49
N SER A 212 -33.12 22.03 -13.27
CA SER A 212 -34.00 22.89 -14.06
C SER A 212 -33.45 23.67 -15.26
N ILE A 213 -33.99 23.23 -16.39
CA ILE A 213 -34.17 23.87 -17.70
C ILE A 213 -34.60 25.35 -17.61
N SER A 214 -34.12 26.11 -18.59
CA SER A 214 -34.67 27.34 -19.20
C SER A 214 -33.93 28.67 -18.92
N LEU A 215 -33.73 29.40 -20.02
CA LEU A 215 -33.47 30.84 -20.13
C LEU A 215 -32.07 31.32 -19.71
N PHE A 216 -31.19 31.57 -20.68
CA PHE A 216 -30.92 32.94 -21.13
C PHE A 216 -29.92 32.93 -22.29
N LEU A 217 -30.45 33.17 -23.49
CA LEU A 217 -29.69 33.60 -24.65
C LEU A 217 -29.11 35.01 -24.39
N ARG A 218 -27.95 35.27 -24.99
CA ARG A 218 -27.41 36.59 -25.38
C ARG A 218 -26.98 37.54 -24.24
N SER A 219 -25.67 37.66 -24.10
CA SER A 219 -25.05 39.00 -24.08
C SER A 219 -23.59 38.93 -24.55
N LEU A 220 -23.33 39.60 -25.70
CA LEU A 220 -22.11 40.33 -26.09
C LEU A 220 -20.78 39.54 -26.13
N ILE A 221 -20.21 39.18 -27.29
CA ILE A 221 -19.63 40.07 -28.34
C ILE A 221 -18.91 41.27 -27.75
N SER A 222 -17.59 41.16 -27.58
CA SER A 222 -16.59 42.12 -28.08
C SER A 222 -15.20 41.72 -27.59
N LEU A 223 -14.33 41.26 -28.49
CA LEU A 223 -13.07 41.93 -28.83
C LEU A 223 -12.24 41.01 -29.72
N THR A 224 -12.39 41.25 -31.02
CA THR A 224 -11.41 40.99 -32.05
C THR A 224 -10.11 41.76 -31.81
N THR A 225 -9.04 41.26 -32.44
CA THR A 225 -7.78 41.93 -32.86
C THR A 225 -6.51 41.69 -32.02
N ARG A 226 -5.64 40.78 -32.49
CA ARG A 226 -4.33 41.11 -33.10
C ARG A 226 -3.66 39.85 -33.68
N LEU A 227 -3.49 39.86 -35.00
CA LEU A 227 -2.54 39.08 -35.81
C LEU A 227 -1.11 39.69 -35.65
N PRO A 228 0.03 39.00 -35.96
CA PRO A 228 0.32 38.48 -37.30
C PRO A 228 1.08 37.14 -37.44
N MET A 229 0.93 36.57 -38.65
CA MET A 229 1.72 35.51 -39.29
C MET A 229 3.17 35.97 -39.55
N SER A 230 4.18 35.10 -39.68
CA SER A 230 4.57 34.37 -40.92
C SER A 230 5.96 33.66 -40.73
N PRO A 231 6.57 32.93 -41.71
CA PRO A 231 6.86 31.48 -41.62
C PRO A 231 8.30 31.05 -42.05
N ARG A 232 8.53 29.72 -42.20
CA ARG A 232 9.67 28.94 -42.80
C ARG A 232 10.62 28.30 -41.78
N CYS A 233 11.12 27.06 -41.93
CA CYS A 233 10.96 26.02 -42.95
C CYS A 233 11.37 24.64 -42.38
N TRP A 234 10.54 23.63 -42.66
CA TRP A 234 10.85 22.28 -43.20
C TRP A 234 11.72 21.28 -42.41
N GLY A 235 11.14 20.09 -42.21
CA GLY A 235 11.82 18.86 -41.78
C GLY A 235 10.86 17.66 -41.75
N THR A 236 10.62 17.10 -42.93
CA THR A 236 9.93 15.85 -43.33
C THR A 236 9.75 14.73 -42.28
N VAL A 237 8.51 14.22 -42.18
CA VAL A 237 8.12 12.94 -41.55
C VAL A 237 7.95 11.89 -42.65
N PRO A 238 8.51 10.66 -42.53
CA PRO A 238 8.13 9.57 -43.40
C PRO A 238 6.76 9.01 -43.00
N ALA A 239 5.83 9.06 -43.96
CA ALA A 239 4.63 8.26 -43.96
C ALA A 239 5.04 6.78 -44.09
N ASN A 240 4.58 5.93 -43.18
CA ASN A 240 4.04 4.59 -43.46
C ASN A 240 3.66 3.90 -42.14
N THR A 241 2.61 3.07 -42.22
CA THR A 241 2.07 2.16 -41.19
C THR A 241 1.11 2.73 -40.15
N TRP A 242 0.03 3.36 -40.63
CA TRP A 242 -1.30 3.07 -40.12
C TRP A 242 -2.06 2.35 -41.24
N ILE A 243 -2.33 1.06 -41.06
CA ILE A 243 -3.45 0.25 -41.59
C ILE A 243 -3.11 -1.20 -41.24
N ALA A 244 -3.65 -1.70 -40.13
CA ALA A 244 -3.98 -3.11 -39.91
C ALA A 244 -4.73 -3.28 -38.58
N CYS A 245 -5.86 -2.57 -38.43
CA CYS A 245 -6.90 -2.95 -37.47
C CYS A 245 -8.20 -3.10 -38.26
N LYS A 246 -8.36 -4.28 -38.89
CA LYS A 246 -9.60 -4.90 -39.36
C LYS A 246 -9.25 -6.10 -40.27
N LYS A 247 -8.98 -7.26 -39.66
CA LYS A 247 -9.23 -8.63 -40.17
C LYS A 247 -8.42 -9.66 -39.37
N THR A 248 -8.98 -10.11 -38.25
CA THR A 248 -8.76 -11.45 -37.68
C THR A 248 -9.99 -11.82 -36.86
N ALA A 249 -11.15 -11.78 -37.53
CA ALA A 249 -12.37 -12.43 -37.11
C ALA A 249 -12.83 -13.27 -38.31
N GLN A 250 -12.13 -14.39 -38.54
CA GLN A 250 -12.50 -15.53 -39.38
C GLN A 250 -11.25 -16.43 -39.49
N ASN A 251 -11.47 -17.72 -39.30
CA ASN A 251 -10.51 -18.85 -39.39
C ASN A 251 -9.77 -19.18 -38.10
N ASN A 252 -10.39 -20.05 -37.30
CA ASN A 252 -9.82 -21.37 -36.99
C ASN A 252 -10.93 -22.27 -36.41
N GLY A 253 -11.68 -22.88 -37.33
CA GLY A 253 -12.35 -24.15 -37.14
C GLY A 253 -11.69 -25.17 -38.08
N ASP A 254 -11.57 -26.41 -37.58
CA ASP A 254 -11.26 -27.67 -38.27
C ASP A 254 -9.83 -27.91 -38.80
N SER A 255 -9.10 -28.83 -38.16
CA SER A 255 -9.10 -30.25 -38.56
C SER A 255 -7.97 -31.09 -37.92
N ARG A 256 -8.33 -32.34 -37.62
CA ARG A 256 -7.55 -33.53 -37.20
C ARG A 256 -7.31 -33.75 -35.70
#